data_AF-G8ZYD7-F1
#
_entry.id   AF-G8ZYD7-F1
#
_cell.length_a   1.000
_cell.length_b   1.000
_cell.length_c   1.000
_cell.angle_alpha   90.00
_cell.angle_beta   90.00
_cell.angle_gamma   90.00
#
_symmetry.space_group_name_H-M   'P 1'
#
loop_
_entity.id
_entity.type
_entity.pdbx_description
1 polymer ?
#
loop_
_entity_poly.entity_id
_entity_poly.type
_entity_poly.pdbx_seq_one_letter_code
_entity_poly.pdbx_strand_id
1 'polypeptide(L)'
;MSNPWTELLKKIDDRAVPRYKKVIIVCAPNVESSRQFEARFLPTGVQTLNETLNVLGFDAISLEIRTSNGRLEHFLDLDVYTIPFPVKSQSIEYLRAFVKLEDHQNCDIHYFFLLDWSMSNQRTWLRQLNSSVQLLQDAGSYVSQGSITVCCMNTEHIYTWQKNTAQWLPRHVEFVQQSVRSFCLLKECTLLYRTSLANSEKEETDQTVFVDIVSGDFSNIMADLVNPSKLLIPFGSDSIGLIKTVCDSFDPIRVLEEEFIRKKFETLVPTLDDSSLRDEAPSNLDLLTPYKVDIQQELAKIYHKVQAQKAADNV
;
A
#
# COMPACT_ATOMS: atom_id res chain seq x y z
N MET A 1 5.29 35.15 -40.05
CA MET A 1 6.71 34.76 -39.94
C MET A 1 6.80 33.75 -38.82
N SER A 2 7.22 32.52 -39.12
CA SER A 2 7.37 31.43 -38.15
C SER A 2 8.46 31.80 -37.14
N ASN A 3 8.16 31.76 -35.84
CA ASN A 3 9.15 32.06 -34.82
C ASN A 3 10.20 30.93 -34.83
N PRO A 4 11.50 31.22 -35.06
CA PRO A 4 12.55 30.21 -35.12
C PRO A 4 12.64 29.39 -33.82
N TRP A 5 12.21 29.95 -32.68
CA TRP A 5 12.10 29.21 -31.42
C TRP A 5 11.00 28.15 -31.44
N THR A 6 9.83 28.43 -32.04
CA THR A 6 8.78 27.41 -32.19
C THR A 6 9.16 26.30 -33.15
N GLU A 7 9.96 26.59 -34.17
CA GLU A 7 10.51 25.54 -35.06
C GLU A 7 11.60 24.71 -34.38
N LEU A 8 12.43 25.33 -33.54
CA LEU A 8 13.43 24.60 -32.75
C LEU A 8 12.76 23.69 -31.71
N LEU A 9 11.75 24.20 -30.99
CA LEU A 9 10.99 23.43 -30.01
C LEU A 9 10.24 22.26 -30.65
N LYS A 10 9.57 22.49 -31.80
CA LYS A 10 8.96 21.39 -32.58
C LYS A 10 9.98 20.36 -33.04
N LYS A 11 11.16 20.80 -33.52
CA LYS A 11 12.24 19.88 -33.92
C LYS A 11 12.84 19.12 -32.74
N ILE A 12 12.77 19.64 -31.53
CA ILE A 12 13.22 18.95 -30.31
C ILE A 12 12.14 17.96 -29.85
N ASP A 13 10.87 18.34 -29.89
CA ASP A 13 9.73 17.41 -29.65
C ASP A 13 9.72 16.26 -30.66
N ASP A 14 9.96 16.54 -31.95
CA ASP A 14 9.99 15.53 -33.02
C ASP A 14 11.27 14.65 -32.98
N ARG A 15 12.35 15.11 -32.33
CA ARG A 15 13.62 14.38 -32.17
C ARG A 15 13.76 13.69 -30.82
N ALA A 16 12.94 14.03 -29.84
CA ALA A 16 12.80 13.24 -28.65
C ALA A 16 12.20 11.91 -29.09
N VAL A 17 13.07 10.91 -29.33
CA VAL A 17 12.63 9.52 -29.29
C VAL A 17 11.81 9.41 -28.01
N PRO A 18 10.52 9.06 -28.07
CA PRO A 18 9.72 8.97 -26.87
C PRO A 18 10.42 7.95 -25.98
N ARG A 19 11.09 8.44 -24.93
CA ARG A 19 11.54 7.57 -23.86
C ARG A 19 10.25 7.08 -23.26
N TYR A 20 9.94 5.82 -23.51
CA TYR A 20 8.82 5.13 -22.88
C TYR A 20 8.93 5.37 -21.39
N LYS A 21 8.04 6.22 -20.86
CA LYS A 21 8.16 6.70 -19.49
C LYS A 21 7.27 5.83 -18.64
N LYS A 22 7.86 5.21 -17.64
CA LYS A 22 7.12 4.35 -16.72
C LYS A 22 6.82 5.12 -15.44
N VAL A 23 5.54 5.13 -15.09
CA VAL A 23 4.99 5.98 -14.05
C VAL A 23 4.27 5.10 -13.04
N ILE A 24 4.54 5.33 -11.78
CA ILE A 24 3.89 4.64 -10.67
C ILE A 24 3.02 5.65 -9.93
N ILE A 25 1.76 5.32 -9.69
CA ILE A 25 0.84 6.15 -8.93
C ILE A 25 0.42 5.38 -7.67
N VAL A 26 0.95 5.80 -6.53
CA VAL A 26 0.65 5.25 -5.21
C VAL A 26 -0.54 6.00 -4.62
N CYS A 27 -1.66 5.31 -4.46
CA CYS A 27 -2.87 5.80 -3.82
C CYS A 27 -2.85 5.37 -2.34
N ALA A 28 -2.46 6.27 -1.45
CA ALA A 28 -2.26 5.97 -0.03
C ALA A 28 -3.40 6.51 0.86
N PRO A 29 -3.90 5.76 1.85
CA PRO A 29 -4.99 6.23 2.72
C PRO A 29 -4.53 7.25 3.76
N ASN A 30 -3.28 7.17 4.21
CA ASN A 30 -2.66 8.11 5.14
C ASN A 30 -1.15 8.21 4.87
N VAL A 31 -0.50 9.23 5.46
CA VAL A 31 0.95 9.50 5.25
C VAL A 31 1.82 8.34 5.75
N GLU A 32 1.41 7.69 6.84
CA GLU A 32 2.16 6.58 7.43
C GLU A 32 2.17 5.35 6.52
N SER A 33 1.03 4.97 5.93
CA SER A 33 0.97 3.88 4.96
C SER A 33 1.83 4.17 3.72
N SER A 34 1.91 5.43 3.28
CA SER A 34 2.79 5.82 2.17
C SER A 34 4.26 5.62 2.53
N ARG A 35 4.68 6.10 3.71
CA ARG A 35 6.07 5.95 4.19
C ARG A 35 6.45 4.48 4.36
N GLN A 36 5.55 3.67 4.87
CA GLN A 36 5.77 2.23 5.01
C GLN A 36 5.87 1.53 3.66
N PHE A 37 5.09 1.95 2.67
CA PHE A 37 5.22 1.46 1.30
C PHE A 37 6.59 1.85 0.71
N GLU A 38 6.98 3.12 0.82
CA GLU A 38 8.25 3.64 0.31
C GLU A 38 9.44 2.91 0.94
N ALA A 39 9.48 2.79 2.27
CA ALA A 39 10.57 2.15 2.99
C ALA A 39 10.75 0.66 2.66
N ARG A 40 9.70 0.02 2.12
CA ARG A 40 9.63 -1.42 1.93
C ARG A 40 9.80 -1.84 0.48
N PHE A 41 9.14 -1.16 -0.43
CA PHE A 41 9.12 -1.51 -1.85
C PHE A 41 10.10 -0.69 -2.67
N LEU A 42 10.45 0.53 -2.23
CA LEU A 42 11.37 1.39 -2.97
C LEU A 42 12.81 1.21 -2.48
N PRO A 43 13.83 1.51 -3.32
CA PRO A 43 15.22 1.51 -2.91
C PRO A 43 15.51 2.42 -1.71
N THR A 44 16.54 2.10 -0.94
CA THR A 44 16.93 2.89 0.23
C THR A 44 17.30 4.33 -0.14
N GLY A 45 16.71 5.30 0.57
CA GLY A 45 16.97 6.73 0.37
C GLY A 45 15.91 7.46 -0.47
N VAL A 46 14.95 6.72 -1.03
CA VAL A 46 13.75 7.25 -1.68
C VAL A 46 12.74 7.62 -0.60
N GLN A 47 12.32 8.88 -0.58
CA GLN A 47 11.26 9.37 0.31
C GLN A 47 10.48 10.41 -0.45
N THR A 48 9.19 10.15 -0.69
CA THR A 48 8.32 11.22 -1.18
C THR A 48 8.21 12.21 -0.01
N LEU A 49 8.68 13.46 -0.23
CA LEU A 49 8.76 14.50 0.79
C LEU A 49 7.38 15.07 1.14
N ASN A 50 6.44 14.20 1.49
CA ASN A 50 5.07 14.56 1.80
C ASN A 50 4.86 14.59 3.31
N GLU A 51 4.77 15.79 3.86
CA GLU A 51 4.21 16.01 5.20
C GLU A 51 2.69 15.78 5.22
N THR A 52 2.03 15.92 4.06
CA THR A 52 0.58 15.72 3.90
C THR A 52 0.24 15.04 2.57
N LEU A 53 -0.85 14.26 2.54
CA LEU A 53 -1.39 13.67 1.31
C LEU A 53 -2.29 14.63 0.50
N ASN A 54 -2.44 15.88 0.95
CA ASN A 54 -3.28 16.86 0.24
C ASN A 54 -2.58 17.42 -0.99
N VAL A 55 -1.25 17.26 -1.08
CA VAL A 55 -0.42 17.67 -2.19
C VAL A 55 0.08 16.42 -2.91
N LEU A 56 0.24 16.51 -4.23
CA LEU A 56 0.84 15.45 -5.04
C LEU A 56 2.28 15.21 -4.59
N GLY A 57 2.58 13.99 -4.14
CA GLY A 57 3.95 13.54 -3.91
C GLY A 57 4.64 13.20 -5.22
N PHE A 58 5.94 13.44 -5.29
CA PHE A 58 6.75 13.08 -6.43
C PHE A 58 8.14 12.62 -5.97
N ASP A 59 8.62 11.53 -6.57
CA ASP A 59 10.01 11.11 -6.52
C ASP A 59 10.39 10.45 -7.87
N ALA A 60 11.67 10.47 -8.21
CA ALA A 60 12.21 9.86 -9.42
C ALA A 60 13.26 8.83 -9.04
N ILE A 61 13.02 7.58 -9.40
CA ILE A 61 13.85 6.44 -8.99
C ILE A 61 14.37 5.69 -10.21
N SER A 62 15.52 5.03 -10.06
CA SER A 62 16.06 4.12 -11.07
C SER A 62 16.22 2.74 -10.44
N LEU A 63 15.52 1.74 -10.98
CA LEU A 63 15.57 0.36 -10.49
C LEU A 63 16.54 -0.47 -11.31
N GLU A 64 17.30 -1.32 -10.62
CA GLU A 64 18.14 -2.33 -11.26
C GLU A 64 17.30 -3.54 -11.65
N ILE A 65 17.11 -3.77 -12.95
CA ILE A 65 16.51 -5.00 -13.47
C ILE A 65 17.63 -6.04 -13.61
N ARG A 66 17.47 -7.18 -12.95
CA ARG A 66 18.43 -8.28 -12.98
C ARG A 66 17.78 -9.51 -13.60
N THR A 67 18.54 -10.19 -14.45
CA THR A 67 18.15 -11.50 -14.98
C THR A 67 18.04 -12.55 -13.87
N SER A 68 17.38 -13.67 -14.15
CA SER A 68 17.24 -14.83 -13.24
C SER A 68 18.56 -15.42 -12.72
N ASN A 69 19.69 -15.14 -13.40
CA ASN A 69 21.03 -15.54 -12.96
C ASN A 69 21.75 -14.47 -12.12
N GLY A 70 21.06 -13.38 -11.76
CA GLY A 70 21.55 -12.28 -10.92
C GLY A 70 22.36 -11.21 -11.65
N ARG A 71 22.56 -11.32 -12.97
CA ARG A 71 23.25 -10.29 -13.77
C ARG A 71 22.33 -9.11 -14.05
N LEU A 72 22.86 -7.90 -13.85
CA LEU A 72 22.22 -6.64 -14.24
C LEU A 72 21.95 -6.64 -15.75
N GLU A 73 20.69 -6.46 -16.11
CA GLU A 73 20.25 -6.39 -17.50
C GLU A 73 20.17 -4.94 -17.96
N HIS A 74 19.40 -4.11 -17.26
CA HIS A 74 19.25 -2.68 -17.53
C HIS A 74 18.73 -1.93 -16.30
N PHE A 75 18.72 -0.60 -16.38
CA PHE A 75 18.07 0.26 -15.40
C PHE A 75 16.69 0.68 -15.91
N LEU A 76 15.70 0.69 -15.01
CA LEU A 76 14.36 1.15 -15.28
C LEU A 76 14.12 2.45 -14.51
N ASP A 77 14.07 3.57 -15.24
CA ASP A 77 13.76 4.88 -14.68
C ASP A 77 12.25 5.02 -14.48
N LEU A 78 11.84 5.41 -13.28
CA LEU A 78 10.45 5.50 -12.85
C LEU A 78 10.15 6.84 -12.20
N ASP A 79 9.01 7.40 -12.56
CA ASP A 79 8.42 8.52 -11.85
C ASP A 79 7.36 7.98 -10.89
N VAL A 80 7.55 8.21 -9.59
CA VAL A 80 6.62 7.79 -8.54
C VAL A 80 5.83 9.00 -8.07
N TYR A 81 4.51 8.91 -8.18
CA TYR A 81 3.58 9.91 -7.68
C TYR A 81 2.74 9.35 -6.55
N THR A 82 2.52 10.14 -5.50
CA THR A 82 1.67 9.76 -4.37
C THR A 82 0.43 10.65 -4.32
N ILE A 83 -0.75 10.03 -4.26
CA ILE A 83 -2.05 10.70 -4.15
C ILE A 83 -2.90 10.09 -3.01
N PRO A 84 -3.90 10.81 -2.48
CA PRO A 84 -4.76 10.26 -1.44
C PRO A 84 -5.69 9.16 -1.97
N PHE A 85 -5.92 8.14 -1.15
CA PHE A 85 -6.93 7.10 -1.34
C PHE A 85 -8.10 7.30 -0.34
N PRO A 86 -9.37 7.24 -0.76
CA PRO A 86 -9.86 7.02 -2.13
C PRO A 86 -9.50 8.14 -3.10
N VAL A 87 -9.33 7.81 -4.38
CA VAL A 87 -8.97 8.76 -5.44
C VAL A 87 -10.10 9.76 -5.63
N LYS A 88 -9.75 11.04 -5.71
CA LYS A 88 -10.67 12.16 -5.91
C LYS A 88 -10.40 12.83 -7.25
N SER A 89 -11.42 13.48 -7.83
CA SER A 89 -11.30 14.17 -9.11
C SER A 89 -10.19 15.24 -9.10
N GLN A 90 -10.06 15.95 -7.98
CA GLN A 90 -8.99 16.94 -7.76
C GLN A 90 -7.58 16.33 -7.85
N SER A 91 -7.39 15.11 -7.33
CA SER A 91 -6.09 14.41 -7.42
C SER A 91 -5.75 14.05 -8.86
N ILE A 92 -6.75 13.67 -9.66
CA ILE A 92 -6.59 13.39 -11.08
C ILE A 92 -6.27 14.66 -11.87
N GLU A 93 -6.92 15.78 -11.54
CA GLU A 93 -6.61 17.08 -12.15
C GLU A 93 -5.15 17.49 -11.90
N TYR A 94 -4.64 17.27 -10.69
CA TYR A 94 -3.23 17.50 -10.39
C TYR A 94 -2.32 16.55 -11.16
N LEU A 95 -2.65 15.27 -11.25
CA LEU A 95 -1.87 14.30 -12.03
C LEU A 95 -1.79 14.68 -13.51
N ARG A 96 -2.89 15.15 -14.11
CA ARG A 96 -2.95 15.56 -15.52
C ARG A 96 -1.98 16.68 -15.88
N ALA A 97 -1.56 17.50 -14.90
CA ALA A 97 -0.56 18.55 -15.14
C ALA A 97 0.85 17.99 -15.40
N PHE A 98 1.14 16.77 -14.94
CA PHE A 98 2.48 16.17 -14.98
C PHE A 98 2.54 14.88 -15.80
N VAL A 99 1.44 14.12 -15.84
CA VAL A 99 1.32 12.81 -16.49
C VAL A 99 0.24 12.86 -17.54
N LYS A 100 0.58 12.47 -18.77
CA LYS A 100 -0.38 12.31 -19.86
C LYS A 100 -1.15 10.99 -19.66
N LEU A 101 -2.17 11.03 -18.81
CA LEU A 101 -2.97 9.84 -18.44
C LEU A 101 -3.60 9.10 -19.63
N GLU A 102 -3.83 9.81 -20.74
CA GLU A 102 -4.46 9.31 -21.97
C GLU A 102 -3.44 8.71 -22.97
N ASP A 103 -2.14 9.00 -22.80
CA ASP A 103 -1.08 8.67 -23.77
C ASP A 103 -0.47 7.28 -23.50
N HIS A 104 -1.23 6.24 -23.84
CA HIS A 104 -0.84 4.83 -23.71
C HIS A 104 0.30 4.38 -24.63
N GLN A 105 0.70 5.20 -25.62
CA GLN A 105 1.80 4.84 -26.53
C GLN A 105 3.16 5.21 -25.94
N ASN A 106 3.21 6.25 -25.11
CA ASN A 106 4.45 6.80 -24.58
C ASN A 106 4.58 6.70 -23.05
N CYS A 107 3.48 6.37 -22.35
CA CYS A 107 3.42 6.32 -20.89
C CYS A 107 2.82 4.98 -20.41
N ASP A 108 3.56 4.26 -19.59
CA ASP A 108 3.09 3.05 -18.90
C ASP A 108 2.79 3.40 -17.45
N ILE A 109 1.53 3.32 -17.05
CA ILE A 109 1.09 3.76 -15.73
C ILE A 109 0.68 2.55 -14.89
N HIS A 110 1.37 2.36 -13.77
CA HIS A 110 1.05 1.35 -12.78
C HIS A 110 0.47 1.98 -11.51
N TYR A 111 -0.74 1.56 -11.13
CA TYR A 111 -1.42 2.05 -9.94
C TYR A 111 -1.22 1.11 -8.76
N PHE A 112 -0.82 1.64 -7.62
CA PHE A 112 -0.80 0.93 -6.35
C PHE A 112 -1.90 1.49 -5.45
N PHE A 113 -2.94 0.70 -5.17
CA PHE A 113 -3.95 1.04 -4.17
C PHE A 113 -3.56 0.44 -2.82
N LEU A 114 -3.22 1.30 -1.87
CA LEU A 114 -2.86 0.85 -0.52
C LEU A 114 -4.12 0.73 0.33
N LEU A 115 -4.32 -0.46 0.90
CA LEU A 115 -5.30 -0.73 1.95
C LEU A 115 -4.53 -1.01 3.23
N ASP A 116 -4.94 -0.42 4.35
CA ASP A 116 -4.15 -0.49 5.58
C ASP A 116 -4.92 -1.20 6.69
N TRP A 117 -4.49 -2.41 7.03
CA TRP A 117 -5.07 -3.15 8.14
C TRP A 117 -4.70 -2.57 9.52
N SER A 118 -3.97 -1.47 9.66
CA SER A 118 -3.88 -0.77 10.96
C SER A 118 -5.09 0.13 11.23
N MET A 119 -5.84 0.51 10.17
CA MET A 119 -6.97 1.43 10.26
C MET A 119 -8.22 0.74 10.83
N SER A 120 -9.13 1.50 11.43
CA SER A 120 -10.33 0.97 12.10
C SER A 120 -11.47 0.56 11.18
N ASN A 121 -11.45 0.98 9.91
CA ASN A 121 -12.59 0.87 9.00
C ASN A 121 -12.25 0.20 7.67
N GLN A 122 -12.41 -1.12 7.62
CA GLN A 122 -12.29 -1.95 6.42
C GLN A 122 -13.57 -1.98 5.57
N ARG A 123 -14.72 -1.55 6.13
CA ARG A 123 -16.04 -1.67 5.48
C ARG A 123 -16.08 -0.93 4.14
N THR A 124 -15.37 0.18 4.02
CA THR A 124 -15.42 1.03 2.83
C THR A 124 -14.45 0.61 1.73
N TRP A 125 -13.54 -0.33 1.99
CA TRP A 125 -12.46 -0.66 1.07
C TRP A 125 -12.94 -1.02 -0.33
N LEU A 126 -13.94 -1.90 -0.42
CA LEU A 126 -14.44 -2.36 -1.72
C LEU A 126 -15.12 -1.24 -2.51
N ARG A 127 -15.90 -0.38 -1.83
CA ARG A 127 -16.49 0.82 -2.46
C ARG A 127 -15.40 1.79 -2.93
N GLN A 128 -14.41 2.05 -2.08
CA GLN A 128 -13.32 3.00 -2.35
C GLN A 128 -12.45 2.54 -3.52
N LEU A 129 -12.14 1.24 -3.60
CA LEU A 129 -11.46 0.63 -4.74
C LEU A 129 -12.29 0.76 -6.02
N ASN A 130 -13.54 0.32 -6.00
CA ASN A 130 -14.39 0.34 -7.19
C ASN A 130 -14.60 1.77 -7.73
N SER A 131 -14.89 2.73 -6.84
CA SER A 131 -15.06 4.13 -7.23
C SER A 131 -13.78 4.78 -7.71
N SER A 132 -12.62 4.46 -7.11
CA SER A 132 -11.33 5.00 -7.55
C SER A 132 -10.96 4.48 -8.96
N VAL A 133 -11.15 3.19 -9.22
CA VAL A 133 -10.91 2.61 -10.55
C VAL A 133 -11.87 3.16 -11.60
N GLN A 134 -13.16 3.26 -11.28
CA GLN A 134 -14.15 3.89 -12.16
C GLN A 134 -13.77 5.34 -12.47
N LEU A 135 -13.39 6.12 -11.46
CA LEU A 135 -13.02 7.52 -11.64
C LEU A 135 -11.78 7.70 -12.53
N LEU A 136 -10.78 6.81 -12.41
CA LEU A 136 -9.62 6.80 -13.31
C LEU A 136 -10.02 6.47 -14.75
N GLN A 137 -10.88 5.47 -14.95
CA GLN A 137 -11.39 5.08 -16.27
C GLN A 137 -12.22 6.21 -16.90
N ASP A 138 -13.10 6.84 -16.14
CA ASP A 138 -13.92 7.98 -16.58
C ASP A 138 -13.06 9.21 -16.91
N ALA A 139 -11.92 9.35 -16.22
CA ALA A 139 -10.94 10.38 -16.53
C ALA A 139 -10.07 10.07 -17.76
N GLY A 140 -10.37 9.00 -18.51
CA GLY A 140 -9.61 8.61 -19.71
C GLY A 140 -8.24 8.02 -19.40
N SER A 141 -7.99 7.66 -18.14
CA SER A 141 -6.73 7.06 -17.74
C SER A 141 -6.62 5.66 -18.31
N TYR A 142 -5.51 5.36 -18.98
CA TYR A 142 -5.28 4.02 -19.48
C TYR A 142 -5.03 3.05 -18.32
N VAL A 143 -5.89 2.03 -18.20
CA VAL A 143 -5.80 0.96 -17.20
C VAL A 143 -5.72 -0.36 -17.97
N SER A 144 -4.50 -0.83 -18.22
CA SER A 144 -4.26 -2.14 -18.82
C SER A 144 -4.41 -3.27 -17.81
N GLN A 145 -4.54 -4.49 -18.31
CA GLN A 145 -4.52 -5.69 -17.48
C GLN A 145 -3.19 -5.77 -16.73
N GLY A 146 -3.24 -6.04 -15.43
CA GLY A 146 -2.07 -6.10 -14.56
C GLY A 146 -1.47 -4.74 -14.17
N SER A 147 -1.97 -3.61 -14.69
CA SER A 147 -1.45 -2.27 -14.36
C SER A 147 -1.95 -1.72 -13.03
N ILE A 148 -2.77 -2.49 -12.31
CA ILE A 148 -3.23 -2.19 -10.97
C ILE A 148 -2.71 -3.25 -10.00
N THR A 149 -2.14 -2.79 -8.90
CA THR A 149 -1.82 -3.58 -7.72
C THR A 149 -2.62 -3.09 -6.53
N VAL A 150 -3.36 -3.97 -5.88
CA VAL A 150 -3.95 -3.72 -4.57
C VAL A 150 -2.99 -4.24 -3.51
N CYS A 151 -2.53 -3.38 -2.62
CA CYS A 151 -1.57 -3.71 -1.58
C CYS A 151 -2.18 -3.53 -0.19
N CYS A 152 -2.49 -4.64 0.47
CA CYS A 152 -2.95 -4.71 1.84
C CYS A 152 -1.74 -4.70 2.79
N MET A 153 -1.50 -3.55 3.42
CA MET A 153 -0.43 -3.30 4.36
C MET A 153 -0.83 -3.67 5.80
N ASN A 154 0.17 -3.83 6.68
CA ASN A 154 0.01 -4.01 8.12
C ASN A 154 -0.89 -5.19 8.52
N THR A 155 -0.80 -6.27 7.74
CA THR A 155 -1.65 -7.47 7.90
C THR A 155 -1.46 -8.23 9.21
N GLU A 156 -0.40 -7.96 9.99
CA GLU A 156 -0.28 -8.46 11.37
C GLU A 156 -1.43 -8.00 12.26
N HIS A 157 -2.05 -6.86 11.95
CA HIS A 157 -3.22 -6.36 12.67
C HIS A 157 -4.45 -7.26 12.51
N ILE A 158 -4.49 -8.12 11.48
CA ILE A 158 -5.52 -9.17 11.34
C ILE A 158 -5.58 -10.01 12.62
N TYR A 159 -4.43 -10.47 13.11
CA TYR A 159 -4.34 -11.26 14.34
C TYR A 159 -4.66 -10.42 15.57
N THR A 160 -4.22 -9.16 15.59
CA THR A 160 -4.53 -8.21 16.67
C THR A 160 -6.04 -8.06 16.84
N TRP A 161 -6.80 -7.88 15.77
CA TRP A 161 -8.25 -7.73 15.89
C TRP A 161 -8.96 -9.01 16.28
N GLN A 162 -8.54 -10.15 15.74
CA GLN A 162 -9.11 -11.45 16.11
C GLN A 162 -8.87 -11.78 17.58
N LYS A 163 -7.73 -11.37 18.15
CA LYS A 163 -7.37 -11.64 19.54
C LYS A 163 -8.00 -10.64 20.50
N ASN A 164 -7.98 -9.35 20.15
CA ASN A 164 -8.32 -8.28 21.08
C ASN A 164 -9.78 -7.81 20.95
N THR A 165 -10.52 -8.26 19.93
CA THR A 165 -11.91 -7.85 19.74
C THR A 165 -12.83 -9.03 19.47
N ALA A 166 -13.96 -9.08 20.17
CA ALA A 166 -14.98 -10.10 19.93
C ALA A 166 -15.74 -9.90 18.60
N GLN A 167 -15.53 -8.76 17.93
CA GLN A 167 -16.22 -8.40 16.69
C GLN A 167 -15.56 -9.04 15.47
N TRP A 168 -14.22 -9.18 15.47
CA TRP A 168 -13.49 -9.79 14.36
C TRP A 168 -13.33 -11.29 14.56
N LEU A 169 -13.87 -12.06 13.61
CA LEU A 169 -13.80 -13.51 13.60
C LEU A 169 -13.05 -13.96 12.33
N PRO A 170 -12.47 -15.17 12.30
CA PRO A 170 -11.77 -15.69 11.13
C PRO A 170 -12.58 -15.58 9.83
N ARG A 171 -13.87 -15.92 9.89
CA ARG A 171 -14.81 -15.79 8.77
C ARG A 171 -14.93 -14.37 8.20
N HIS A 172 -14.74 -13.33 9.02
CA HIS A 172 -14.81 -11.94 8.55
C HIS A 172 -13.55 -11.60 7.74
N VAL A 173 -12.38 -12.08 8.18
CA VAL A 173 -11.12 -11.92 7.46
C VAL A 173 -11.15 -12.67 6.14
N GLU A 174 -11.60 -13.93 6.16
CA GLU A 174 -11.80 -14.75 4.96
C GLU A 174 -12.76 -14.06 3.98
N PHE A 175 -13.88 -13.52 4.47
CA PHE A 175 -14.84 -12.80 3.65
C PHE A 175 -14.26 -11.51 3.03
N VAL A 176 -13.44 -10.75 3.79
CA VAL A 176 -12.70 -9.60 3.23
C VAL A 176 -11.72 -10.05 2.16
N GLN A 177 -10.93 -11.10 2.42
CA GLN A 177 -9.98 -11.65 1.46
C GLN A 177 -10.66 -12.16 0.19
N GLN A 178 -11.73 -12.94 0.29
CA GLN A 178 -12.50 -13.40 -0.87
C GLN A 178 -13.05 -12.22 -1.68
N SER A 179 -13.54 -11.17 -1.00
CA SER A 179 -14.05 -9.97 -1.66
C SER A 179 -12.96 -9.18 -2.38
N VAL A 180 -11.81 -8.95 -1.74
CA VAL A 180 -10.68 -8.23 -2.37
C VAL A 180 -10.05 -9.06 -3.49
N ARG A 181 -9.89 -10.38 -3.32
CA ARG A 181 -9.45 -11.29 -4.38
C ARG A 181 -10.37 -11.28 -5.59
N SER A 182 -11.67 -11.29 -5.35
CA SER A 182 -12.67 -11.22 -6.42
C SER A 182 -12.64 -9.87 -7.14
N PHE A 183 -12.45 -8.78 -6.41
CA PHE A 183 -12.21 -7.46 -7.01
C PHE A 183 -10.99 -7.51 -7.93
N CYS A 184 -9.86 -8.04 -7.45
CA CYS A 184 -8.63 -8.12 -8.22
C CYS A 184 -8.78 -9.04 -9.45
N LEU A 185 -9.49 -10.16 -9.31
CA LEU A 185 -9.81 -11.04 -10.44
C LEU A 185 -10.63 -10.31 -11.50
N LEU A 186 -11.70 -9.61 -11.10
CA LEU A 186 -12.62 -8.93 -12.03
C LEU A 186 -12.05 -7.65 -12.64
N LYS A 187 -11.11 -7.00 -11.95
CA LYS A 187 -10.42 -5.79 -12.41
C LYS A 187 -9.02 -6.07 -12.95
N GLU A 188 -8.65 -7.35 -13.07
CA GLU A 188 -7.38 -7.78 -13.65
C GLU A 188 -6.17 -7.18 -12.91
N CYS A 189 -6.24 -7.15 -11.58
CA CYS A 189 -5.22 -6.60 -10.69
C CYS A 189 -4.31 -7.68 -10.09
N THR A 190 -3.13 -7.26 -9.66
CA THR A 190 -2.29 -8.00 -8.70
C THR A 190 -2.74 -7.71 -7.27
N LEU A 191 -2.68 -8.70 -6.37
CA LEU A 191 -2.99 -8.53 -4.94
C LEU A 191 -1.80 -8.90 -4.06
N LEU A 192 -1.48 -8.02 -3.12
CA LEU A 192 -0.42 -8.19 -2.12
C LEU A 192 -0.99 -8.05 -0.72
N TYR A 193 -0.58 -8.93 0.18
CA TYR A 193 -0.77 -8.81 1.63
C TYR A 193 0.62 -8.81 2.24
N ARG A 194 0.94 -7.78 3.02
CA ARG A 194 2.26 -7.60 3.61
C ARG A 194 2.16 -7.21 5.08
N THR A 195 3.04 -7.79 5.87
CA THR A 195 3.13 -7.54 7.32
C THR A 195 4.29 -6.62 7.62
N SER A 196 4.10 -5.57 8.43
CA SER A 196 5.16 -4.62 8.81
C SER A 196 6.37 -5.30 9.46
N LEU A 197 6.17 -6.46 10.07
CA LEU A 197 7.21 -7.28 10.68
C LEU A 197 8.06 -7.94 9.60
N ALA A 198 9.30 -7.48 9.45
CA ALA A 198 10.28 -8.11 8.57
C ALA A 198 10.59 -9.53 9.09
N ASN A 199 10.18 -10.56 8.35
CA ASN A 199 10.61 -11.92 8.64
C ASN A 199 11.83 -12.25 7.77
N SER A 200 12.83 -12.83 8.43
CA SER A 200 14.21 -13.00 8.01
C SER A 200 14.45 -13.85 6.75
N GLU A 201 15.42 -13.38 5.95
CA GLU A 201 16.49 -14.09 5.22
C GLU A 201 16.18 -15.14 4.13
N LYS A 202 14.95 -15.66 3.99
CA LYS A 202 14.62 -16.66 2.94
C LYS A 202 13.42 -16.34 2.06
N GLU A 203 12.71 -15.25 2.33
CA GLU A 203 11.59 -14.81 1.49
C GLU A 203 12.09 -13.81 0.44
N GLU A 204 11.48 -13.85 -0.74
CA GLU A 204 11.67 -12.85 -1.78
C GLU A 204 11.39 -11.46 -1.21
N THR A 205 12.33 -10.52 -1.39
CA THR A 205 12.18 -9.20 -0.78
C THR A 205 11.04 -8.45 -1.46
N ASP A 206 10.34 -7.61 -0.70
CA ASP A 206 9.26 -6.78 -1.26
C ASP A 206 9.74 -5.89 -2.41
N GLN A 207 11.00 -5.48 -2.39
CA GLN A 207 11.64 -4.77 -3.50
C GLN A 207 11.74 -5.63 -4.76
N THR A 208 12.07 -6.93 -4.64
CA THR A 208 12.10 -7.85 -5.79
C THR A 208 10.71 -8.00 -6.39
N VAL A 209 9.70 -8.26 -5.55
CA VAL A 209 8.30 -8.37 -5.99
C VAL A 209 7.83 -7.06 -6.65
N PHE A 210 8.22 -5.90 -6.12
CA PHE A 210 7.92 -4.60 -6.72
C PHE A 210 8.54 -4.45 -8.10
N VAL A 211 9.82 -4.80 -8.24
CA VAL A 211 10.53 -4.74 -9.52
C VAL A 211 9.85 -5.63 -10.56
N ASP A 212 9.47 -6.86 -10.20
CA ASP A 212 8.80 -7.80 -11.11
C ASP A 212 7.40 -7.32 -11.52
N ILE A 213 6.60 -6.83 -10.55
CA ILE A 213 5.28 -6.25 -10.82
C ILE A 213 5.41 -5.04 -11.76
N VAL A 214 6.30 -4.12 -11.43
CA VAL A 214 6.46 -2.89 -12.20
C VAL A 214 7.01 -3.25 -13.56
N SER A 215 8.04 -4.08 -13.71
CA SER A 215 8.56 -4.48 -15.03
C SER A 215 7.54 -5.22 -15.91
N GLY A 216 6.46 -5.75 -15.31
CA GLY A 216 5.43 -6.51 -16.01
C GLY A 216 5.81 -7.98 -16.21
N ASP A 217 6.90 -8.44 -15.59
CA ASP A 217 7.34 -9.84 -15.64
C ASP A 217 6.66 -10.67 -14.56
N PHE A 218 5.36 -10.90 -14.73
CA PHE A 218 4.57 -11.74 -13.83
C PHE A 218 4.98 -13.22 -13.89
N SER A 219 5.81 -13.64 -14.85
CA SER A 219 6.21 -15.04 -15.01
C SER A 219 7.18 -15.52 -13.93
N ASN A 220 7.92 -14.58 -13.33
CA ASN A 220 8.84 -14.87 -12.23
C ASN A 220 8.15 -14.90 -10.87
N ILE A 221 6.92 -14.35 -10.77
CA ILE A 221 6.23 -14.20 -9.49
C ILE A 221 5.42 -15.46 -9.19
N MET A 222 5.83 -16.19 -8.15
CA MET A 222 5.08 -17.35 -7.68
C MET A 222 3.91 -16.91 -6.80
N ALA A 223 2.70 -17.37 -7.12
CA ALA A 223 1.53 -17.10 -6.29
C ALA A 223 1.67 -17.79 -4.91
N ASP A 224 1.48 -17.02 -3.84
CA ASP A 224 1.38 -17.51 -2.47
C ASP A 224 -0.03 -17.25 -1.92
N LEU A 225 -0.77 -18.34 -1.74
CA LEU A 225 -2.12 -18.36 -1.17
C LEU A 225 -2.16 -19.02 0.21
N VAL A 226 -1.01 -19.43 0.74
CA VAL A 226 -0.92 -20.29 1.94
C VAL A 226 -1.07 -19.45 3.20
N ASN A 227 -0.38 -18.31 3.27
CA ASN A 227 -0.41 -17.47 4.46
C ASN A 227 -1.41 -16.31 4.29
N PRO A 228 -2.49 -16.25 5.10
CA PRO A 228 -3.52 -15.21 4.97
C PRO A 228 -3.00 -13.78 5.24
N SER A 229 -1.91 -13.63 6.00
CA SER A 229 -1.26 -12.32 6.21
C SER A 229 -0.15 -12.02 5.19
N LYS A 230 0.20 -12.95 4.30
CA LYS A 230 1.28 -12.76 3.32
C LYS A 230 0.91 -13.21 1.90
N LEU A 231 -0.35 -13.06 1.52
CA LEU A 231 -0.81 -13.38 0.17
C LEU A 231 -0.03 -12.61 -0.91
N LEU A 232 0.31 -13.31 -1.98
CA LEU A 232 0.88 -12.77 -3.21
C LEU A 232 0.13 -13.42 -4.37
N ILE A 233 -0.67 -12.64 -5.09
CA ILE A 233 -1.50 -13.14 -6.18
C ILE A 233 -1.22 -12.27 -7.40
N PRO A 234 -0.29 -12.70 -8.28
CA PRO A 234 -0.05 -12.05 -9.56
C PRO A 234 -1.31 -11.96 -10.41
N PHE A 235 -1.38 -10.94 -11.24
CA PHE A 235 -2.40 -10.85 -12.29
C PHE A 235 -2.48 -12.18 -13.07
N GLY A 236 -3.71 -12.67 -13.29
CA GLY A 236 -3.97 -13.89 -14.06
C GLY A 236 -3.75 -15.21 -13.31
N SER A 237 -3.27 -15.19 -12.06
CA SER A 237 -3.01 -16.42 -11.28
C SER A 237 -4.22 -16.90 -10.46
N ASP A 238 -5.17 -16.02 -10.14
CA ASP A 238 -6.37 -16.37 -9.36
C ASP A 238 -7.50 -16.91 -10.24
N SER A 239 -8.48 -17.58 -9.63
CA SER A 239 -9.69 -18.03 -10.32
C SER A 239 -10.89 -18.09 -9.39
N ILE A 240 -12.10 -18.07 -9.98
CA ILE A 240 -13.37 -18.23 -9.24
C ILE A 240 -13.34 -19.50 -8.38
N GLY A 241 -12.78 -20.60 -8.91
CA GLY A 241 -12.64 -21.86 -8.17
C GLY A 241 -11.76 -21.71 -6.93
N LEU A 242 -10.57 -21.12 -7.09
CA LEU A 242 -9.62 -20.88 -6.00
C LEU A 242 -10.12 -19.89 -4.94
N ILE A 243 -11.01 -18.97 -5.30
CA ILE A 243 -11.64 -18.06 -4.34
C ILE A 243 -12.72 -18.81 -3.54
N LYS A 244 -13.50 -19.66 -4.20
CA LYS A 244 -14.60 -20.41 -3.57
C LYS A 244 -14.13 -21.51 -2.62
N THR A 245 -12.90 -22.02 -2.73
CA THR A 245 -12.37 -23.03 -1.79
C THR A 245 -12.38 -22.58 -0.34
N VAL A 246 -12.35 -21.27 -0.08
CA VAL A 246 -12.47 -20.71 1.29
C VAL A 246 -13.91 -20.77 1.79
N CYS A 247 -14.88 -20.50 0.92
CA CYS A 247 -16.31 -20.59 1.23
C CYS A 247 -17.11 -20.77 -0.06
N ASP A 248 -17.69 -21.96 -0.25
CA ASP A 248 -18.39 -22.35 -1.49
C ASP A 248 -19.63 -21.49 -1.78
N SER A 249 -20.26 -20.95 -0.74
CA SER A 249 -21.46 -20.11 -0.85
C SER A 249 -21.16 -18.68 -1.32
N PHE A 250 -19.89 -18.28 -1.31
CA PHE A 250 -19.46 -16.97 -1.77
C PHE A 250 -19.54 -16.88 -3.29
N ASP A 251 -19.99 -15.74 -3.83
CA ASP A 251 -20.12 -15.51 -5.27
C ASP A 251 -19.17 -14.39 -5.73
N PRO A 252 -18.00 -14.75 -6.30
CA PRO A 252 -16.99 -13.78 -6.74
C PRO A 252 -17.48 -12.77 -7.77
N ILE A 253 -18.44 -13.15 -8.63
CA ILE A 253 -18.85 -12.33 -9.77
C ILE A 253 -19.62 -11.09 -9.32
N ARG A 254 -20.33 -11.20 -8.19
CA ARG A 254 -21.25 -10.16 -7.70
C ARG A 254 -20.56 -9.09 -6.87
N VAL A 255 -19.26 -9.22 -6.62
CA VAL A 255 -18.50 -8.34 -5.72
C VAL A 255 -18.47 -6.88 -6.16
N LEU A 256 -18.57 -6.61 -7.47
CA LEU A 256 -18.65 -5.25 -8.00
C LEU A 256 -20.07 -4.66 -8.00
N GLU A 257 -21.10 -5.44 -7.69
CA GLU A 257 -22.49 -4.97 -7.63
C GLU A 257 -22.68 -4.07 -6.41
N GLU A 258 -23.28 -2.88 -6.59
CA GLU A 258 -23.54 -1.95 -5.47
C GLU A 258 -24.40 -2.61 -4.38
N GLU A 259 -25.29 -3.53 -4.75
CA GLU A 259 -26.08 -4.30 -3.79
C GLU A 259 -25.18 -5.18 -2.90
N PHE A 260 -24.19 -5.85 -3.47
CA PHE A 260 -23.23 -6.65 -2.71
C PHE A 260 -22.41 -5.76 -1.79
N ILE A 261 -21.85 -4.67 -2.31
CA ILE A 261 -21.00 -3.74 -1.55
C ILE A 261 -21.76 -3.19 -0.35
N ARG A 262 -22.95 -2.63 -0.58
CA ARG A 262 -23.73 -1.96 0.45
C ARG A 262 -24.42 -2.92 1.43
N LYS A 263 -25.06 -3.98 0.93
CA LYS A 263 -25.90 -4.86 1.77
C LYS A 263 -25.14 -6.03 2.38
N LYS A 264 -24.05 -6.50 1.75
CA LYS A 264 -23.26 -7.63 2.24
C LYS A 264 -21.93 -7.16 2.80
N PHE A 265 -21.07 -6.54 1.98
CA PHE A 265 -19.71 -6.22 2.38
C PHE A 265 -19.68 -5.28 3.58
N GLU A 266 -20.30 -4.11 3.46
CA GLU A 266 -20.30 -3.07 4.50
C GLU A 266 -21.06 -3.44 5.78
N THR A 267 -21.97 -4.41 5.68
CA THR A 267 -22.77 -4.88 6.82
C THR A 267 -22.06 -6.00 7.58
N LEU A 268 -21.37 -6.91 6.88
CA LEU A 268 -20.72 -8.08 7.47
C LEU A 268 -19.31 -7.78 8.00
N VAL A 269 -18.57 -6.88 7.37
CA VAL A 269 -17.24 -6.48 7.84
C VAL A 269 -17.42 -5.66 9.13
N PRO A 270 -16.73 -5.96 10.24
CA PRO A 270 -16.81 -5.14 11.45
C PRO A 270 -16.13 -3.77 11.29
N THR A 271 -16.54 -2.77 12.07
CA THR A 271 -15.75 -1.55 12.30
C THR A 271 -15.34 -1.54 13.76
N LEU A 272 -14.14 -1.06 14.04
CA LEU A 272 -13.75 -0.75 15.41
C LEU A 272 -14.31 0.63 15.76
N ASP A 273 -15.17 0.68 16.78
CA ASP A 273 -15.49 1.96 17.42
C ASP A 273 -14.27 2.38 18.23
N ASP A 274 -13.78 3.61 18.02
CA ASP A 274 -12.62 4.19 18.72
C ASP A 274 -12.74 4.14 20.26
N SER A 275 -13.95 3.92 20.79
CA SER A 275 -14.20 3.73 22.21
C SER A 275 -13.66 2.40 22.77
N SER A 276 -13.60 1.33 21.97
CA SER A 276 -13.15 0.01 22.46
C SER A 276 -11.63 -0.16 22.53
N LEU A 277 -10.86 0.74 21.90
CA LEU A 277 -9.39 0.74 21.99
C LEU A 277 -8.87 1.48 23.25
N ARG A 278 -9.76 2.10 24.04
CA ARG A 278 -9.37 2.86 25.23
C ARG A 278 -9.22 2.02 26.50
N ASP A 279 -9.76 0.80 26.55
CA ASP A 279 -9.86 0.09 27.84
C ASP A 279 -8.82 -1.01 28.07
N GLU A 280 -7.97 -1.37 27.10
CA GLU A 280 -6.88 -2.34 27.36
C GLU A 280 -5.60 -2.05 26.56
N ALA A 281 -5.05 -0.83 26.72
CA ALA A 281 -3.62 -0.65 26.53
C ALA A 281 -2.92 -1.02 27.86
N PRO A 282 -2.22 -2.17 27.98
CA PRO A 282 -1.18 -2.25 28.98
C PRO A 282 -0.18 -1.15 28.63
N SER A 283 -0.03 -0.20 29.54
CA SER A 283 0.92 0.90 29.48
C SER A 283 2.31 0.39 29.10
N ASN A 284 2.60 0.37 27.80
CA ASN A 284 3.89 0.05 27.22
C ASN A 284 4.33 1.24 26.37
N LEU A 285 5.21 2.00 27.00
CA LEU A 285 6.23 2.88 26.46
C LEU A 285 5.98 3.51 25.08
N ASP A 286 5.65 4.79 25.18
CA ASP A 286 5.92 5.85 24.22
C ASP A 286 7.38 5.78 23.71
N LEU A 287 7.60 5.17 22.56
CA LEU A 287 8.93 4.98 21.93
C LEU A 287 9.32 6.12 20.97
N LEU A 288 8.61 7.25 21.00
CA LEU A 288 8.87 8.37 20.07
C LEU A 288 8.96 9.76 20.72
N THR A 289 9.03 9.85 22.05
CA THR A 289 9.53 11.05 22.71
C THR A 289 11.00 10.84 23.09
N PRO A 290 11.94 11.74 22.73
CA PRO A 290 13.28 11.72 23.29
C PRO A 290 13.15 12.05 24.78
N TYR A 291 13.03 11.00 25.59
CA TYR A 291 12.96 11.04 27.04
C TYR A 291 14.26 11.67 27.57
N LYS A 292 14.24 12.97 27.83
CA LYS A 292 15.25 13.69 28.62
C LYS A 292 14.99 13.44 30.11
N VAL A 293 14.94 12.18 30.52
CA VAL A 293 15.05 11.87 31.95
C VAL A 293 16.54 11.79 32.24
N ASP A 294 17.03 12.81 32.94
CA ASP A 294 18.40 12.84 33.42
C ASP A 294 18.58 11.74 34.47
N ILE A 295 19.09 10.60 34.01
CA ILE A 295 19.29 9.38 34.80
C ILE A 295 20.11 9.69 36.07
N GLN A 296 20.96 10.71 36.05
CA GLN A 296 21.74 11.13 37.21
C GLN A 296 20.88 11.77 38.30
N GLN A 297 19.83 12.52 37.96
CA GLN A 297 18.90 13.09 38.94
C GLN A 297 17.99 12.03 39.57
N GLU A 298 17.52 11.06 38.79
CA GLU A 298 16.74 9.93 39.30
C GLU A 298 17.57 9.07 40.27
N LEU A 299 18.81 8.74 39.89
CA LEU A 299 19.73 8.00 40.76
C LEU A 299 20.09 8.78 42.02
N ALA A 300 20.29 10.10 41.94
CA ALA A 300 20.52 10.94 43.11
C ALA A 300 19.32 10.96 44.07
N LYS A 301 18.09 11.03 43.55
CA LYS A 301 16.86 10.96 44.37
C LYS A 301 16.72 9.62 45.07
N ILE A 302 17.02 8.52 44.37
CA ILE A 302 16.98 7.17 44.96
C ILE A 302 18.07 7.04 46.03
N TYR A 303 19.28 7.51 45.76
CA TYR A 303 20.39 7.49 46.72
C TYR A 303 20.06 8.25 48.01
N HIS A 304 19.50 9.46 47.90
CA HIS A 304 19.08 10.25 49.06
C HIS A 304 17.93 9.60 49.84
N LYS A 305 16.98 8.95 49.16
CA LYS A 305 15.91 8.18 49.84
C LYS A 305 16.49 7.00 50.62
N VAL A 306 17.43 6.26 50.03
CA VAL A 306 18.09 5.11 50.69
C VAL A 306 18.95 5.57 51.87
N GLN A 307 19.63 6.72 51.77
CA GLN A 307 20.36 7.30 52.90
C GLN A 307 19.43 7.76 54.03
N ALA A 308 18.30 8.39 53.70
CA ALA A 308 17.31 8.82 54.69
C ALA A 308 16.69 7.62 55.42
N GLN A 309 16.44 6.51 54.71
CA GLN A 309 15.97 5.26 55.32
C GLN A 309 17.03 4.63 56.24
N LYS A 310 18.29 4.55 55.80
CA LYS A 310 19.39 4.05 56.65
C LYS A 310 19.67 4.92 57.89
N ALA A 311 19.32 6.21 57.85
CA ALA A 311 19.41 7.10 59.00
C ALA A 311 18.22 6.90 59.97
N ALA A 312 17.04 6.54 59.46
CA ALA A 312 15.86 6.24 60.27
C ALA A 312 15.95 4.85 60.95
N ASP A 313 16.62 3.89 60.33
CA ASP A 313 16.82 2.53 60.87
C ASP A 313 17.95 2.43 61.92
N ASN A 314 18.69 3.52 62.16
CA ASN A 314 19.77 3.59 63.15
C ASN A 314 19.45 4.50 64.36
N VAL A 315 18.17 4.74 64.64
CA VAL A 315 17.67 5.41 65.85
C VAL A 315 16.83 4.45 66.69
#